data_AF-A0A969HJS4-F1
#
_entry.id   AF-A0A969HJS4-F1
#
_cell.length_a   1.000
_cell.length_b   1.000
_cell.length_c   1.000
_cell.angle_alpha   90.00
_cell.angle_beta   90.00
_cell.angle_gamma   90.00
#
_symmetry.space_group_name_H-M   'P 1'
#
loop_
_entity.id
_entity.type
_entity.pdbx_description
1 polymer ?
#
loop_
_entity_poly.entity_id
_entity_poly.type
_entity_poly.pdbx_seq_one_letter_code
_entity_poly.pdbx_strand_id
1 'polypeptide(L)'
;PEPTATNTVVPTATPLPSPTPIPAPQVTVPDSSTTAINVRSGPGTAYPVVGQFSPGQAAPVTGRNAEQSWWQVSLADNTPGWIFGELVQLSGSSDGIPVAEAPPPPPTATPQAEAEAEAKAEEEEEAEQPPSPEELEGQLRCGQDFCVTYQTMLPIWENGGCIGNHSIYVTVLQGPPPGTPMDGVVIGDTFNNIEVASGDKGPGTAEVTLWMNSMSLKVKRHIDGTPFTSEESFSFTSHDELIPAEVLAANGYCDGSVEKCRWAQQNNQVCRGHYSYRVTFHKFD
;
A
#
# COMPACT_ATOMS: atom_id res chain seq x y z
N PRO A 1 51.82 -96.43 14.90
CA PRO A 1 51.80 -95.39 15.96
C PRO A 1 52.58 -94.15 15.49
N GLU A 2 51.85 -93.07 15.22
CA GLU A 2 52.39 -91.76 14.82
C GLU A 2 51.64 -90.68 15.63
N PRO A 3 52.31 -89.63 16.15
CA PRO A 3 51.74 -88.75 17.16
C PRO A 3 50.75 -87.73 16.58
N THR A 4 49.62 -87.55 17.27
CA THR A 4 48.59 -86.55 16.95
C THR A 4 49.00 -85.17 17.47
N ALA A 5 49.08 -84.17 16.60
CA ALA A 5 49.30 -82.78 16.97
C ALA A 5 48.01 -82.14 17.52
N THR A 6 48.10 -81.54 18.72
CA THR A 6 47.01 -80.78 19.35
C THR A 6 46.96 -79.36 18.76
N ASN A 7 45.85 -79.01 18.10
CA ASN A 7 45.59 -77.65 17.65
C ASN A 7 45.14 -76.76 18.82
N THR A 8 45.84 -75.65 19.03
CA THR A 8 45.47 -74.59 19.98
C THR A 8 44.54 -73.61 19.27
N VAL A 9 43.35 -73.37 19.85
CA VAL A 9 42.38 -72.40 19.33
C VAL A 9 42.79 -70.99 19.76
N VAL A 10 42.94 -70.09 18.78
CA VAL A 10 43.26 -68.67 19.00
C VAL A 10 41.95 -67.90 19.25
N PRO A 11 41.88 -66.98 20.24
CA PRO A 11 40.66 -66.21 20.52
C PRO A 11 40.30 -65.24 19.38
N THR A 12 39.01 -65.23 19.03
CA THR A 12 38.39 -64.33 18.05
C THR A 12 38.34 -62.89 18.57
N ALA A 13 38.84 -61.93 17.80
CA ALA A 13 38.79 -60.50 18.14
C ALA A 13 37.36 -59.93 18.05
N THR A 14 36.97 -59.12 19.04
CA THR A 14 35.70 -58.38 19.09
C THR A 14 35.72 -57.20 18.11
N PRO A 15 34.65 -56.94 17.31
CA PRO A 15 34.62 -55.78 16.41
C PRO A 15 34.53 -54.47 17.21
N LEU A 16 35.32 -53.47 16.80
CA LEU A 16 35.31 -52.11 17.35
C LEU A 16 34.01 -51.37 16.96
N PRO A 17 33.40 -50.54 17.83
CA PRO A 17 32.24 -49.73 17.46
C PRO A 17 32.54 -48.83 16.25
N SER A 18 31.60 -48.77 15.30
CA SER A 18 31.65 -47.83 14.17
C SER A 18 31.42 -46.40 14.66
N PRO A 19 32.20 -45.39 14.23
CA PRO A 19 31.95 -44.01 14.58
C PRO A 19 30.60 -43.53 14.02
N THR A 20 29.83 -42.79 14.82
CA THR A 20 28.62 -42.07 14.39
C THR A 20 29.01 -40.93 13.44
N PRO A 21 28.33 -40.73 12.30
CA PRO A 21 28.64 -39.61 11.41
C PRO A 21 28.42 -38.27 12.11
N ILE A 22 29.40 -37.39 12.05
CA ILE A 22 29.30 -36.00 12.51
C ILE A 22 28.37 -35.24 11.54
N PRO A 23 27.35 -34.52 12.03
CA PRO A 23 26.48 -33.74 11.16
C PRO A 23 27.26 -32.60 10.50
N ALA A 24 27.04 -32.39 9.20
CA ALA A 24 27.63 -31.30 8.45
C ALA A 24 27.16 -29.93 9.00
N PRO A 25 28.03 -28.90 8.99
CA PRO A 25 27.68 -27.58 9.49
C PRO A 25 26.59 -26.93 8.62
N GLN A 26 25.61 -26.31 9.26
CA GLN A 26 24.51 -25.62 8.60
C GLN A 26 24.14 -24.35 9.37
N VAL A 27 23.67 -23.34 8.66
CA VAL A 27 23.08 -22.14 9.25
C VAL A 27 21.57 -22.18 9.11
N THR A 28 20.87 -21.70 10.14
CA THR A 28 19.42 -21.56 10.15
C THR A 28 19.05 -20.14 10.54
N VAL A 29 18.15 -19.51 9.79
CA VAL A 29 17.57 -18.22 10.20
C VAL A 29 16.64 -18.46 11.39
N PRO A 30 16.78 -17.76 12.53
CA PRO A 30 15.90 -17.91 13.67
C PRO A 30 14.42 -17.70 13.28
N ASP A 31 13.53 -18.56 13.75
CA ASP A 31 12.07 -18.40 13.57
C ASP A 31 11.54 -17.10 14.20
N SER A 32 12.28 -16.53 15.17
CA SER A 32 11.97 -15.24 15.79
C SER A 32 12.32 -14.03 14.90
N SER A 33 13.00 -14.23 13.77
CA SER A 33 13.27 -13.15 12.84
C SER A 33 11.96 -12.67 12.20
N THR A 34 11.72 -11.36 12.20
CA THR A 34 10.51 -10.76 11.60
C THR A 34 10.68 -10.49 10.11
N THR A 35 11.90 -10.61 9.58
CA THR A 35 12.25 -10.33 8.18
C THR A 35 13.18 -11.40 7.60
N ALA A 36 13.24 -11.48 6.27
CA ALA A 36 14.18 -12.33 5.56
C ALA A 36 15.61 -11.76 5.63
N ILE A 37 16.61 -12.64 5.72
CA ILE A 37 18.02 -12.27 5.82
C ILE A 37 18.65 -12.28 4.43
N ASN A 38 19.34 -11.20 4.08
CA ASN A 38 20.02 -11.07 2.80
C ASN A 38 21.21 -12.02 2.67
N VAL A 39 21.28 -12.71 1.54
CA VAL A 39 22.46 -13.46 1.07
C VAL A 39 23.15 -12.62 0.00
N ARG A 40 24.46 -12.40 0.16
CA ARG A 40 25.27 -11.51 -0.69
C ARG A 40 26.28 -12.28 -1.52
N SER A 41 26.79 -11.67 -2.59
CA SER A 41 27.81 -12.31 -3.45
C SER A 41 29.19 -12.43 -2.78
N GLY A 42 29.45 -11.66 -1.72
CA GLY A 42 30.69 -11.69 -0.95
C GLY A 42 30.46 -11.33 0.52
N PRO A 43 31.48 -11.55 1.38
CA PRO A 43 31.39 -11.26 2.81
C PRO A 43 31.52 -9.75 3.06
N GLY A 44 30.39 -9.06 3.15
CA GLY A 44 30.34 -7.64 3.49
C GLY A 44 29.14 -6.92 2.89
N THR A 45 28.80 -5.76 3.45
CA THR A 45 27.65 -4.94 3.00
C THR A 45 27.88 -4.25 1.65
N ALA A 46 29.13 -4.11 1.23
CA ALA A 46 29.51 -3.57 -0.08
C ALA A 46 29.17 -4.53 -1.24
N TYR A 47 29.00 -5.83 -0.97
CA TYR A 47 28.67 -6.82 -1.99
C TYR A 47 27.16 -6.81 -2.29
N PRO A 48 26.75 -6.95 -3.57
CA PRO A 48 25.34 -7.01 -3.94
C PRO A 48 24.61 -8.21 -3.32
N VAL A 49 23.31 -8.05 -3.10
CA VAL A 49 22.40 -9.11 -2.64
C VAL A 49 22.11 -10.05 -3.81
N VAL A 50 22.28 -11.35 -3.61
CA VAL A 50 22.05 -12.42 -4.60
C VAL A 50 20.90 -13.35 -4.22
N GLY A 51 20.38 -13.24 -3.00
CA GLY A 51 19.25 -14.02 -2.53
C GLY A 51 18.83 -13.62 -1.12
N GLN A 52 17.82 -14.30 -0.59
CA GLN A 52 17.31 -14.09 0.76
C GLN A 52 16.89 -15.42 1.39
N PHE A 53 17.11 -15.57 2.69
CA PHE A 53 16.61 -16.69 3.48
C PHE A 53 15.52 -16.22 4.43
N SER A 54 14.37 -16.89 4.36
CA SER A 54 13.22 -16.63 5.24
C SER A 54 13.47 -17.18 6.65
N PRO A 55 12.73 -16.72 7.69
CA PRO A 55 12.75 -17.33 9.01
C PRO A 55 12.53 -18.86 8.94
N GLY A 56 13.30 -19.61 9.73
CA GLY A 56 13.28 -21.08 9.74
C GLY A 56 14.02 -21.76 8.57
N GLN A 57 14.44 -21.00 7.55
CA GLN A 57 15.18 -21.56 6.43
C GLN A 57 16.62 -21.92 6.84
N ALA A 58 17.06 -23.11 6.42
CA ALA A 58 18.40 -23.62 6.68
C ALA A 58 19.17 -23.88 5.37
N ALA A 59 20.50 -23.71 5.42
CA ALA A 59 21.39 -24.07 4.32
C ALA A 59 22.72 -24.63 4.82
N PRO A 60 23.36 -25.54 4.06
CA PRO A 60 24.67 -26.06 4.39
C PRO A 60 25.74 -24.97 4.29
N VAL A 61 26.66 -24.96 5.24
CA VAL A 61 27.81 -24.05 5.25
C VAL A 61 28.96 -24.71 4.49
N THR A 62 29.44 -24.03 3.44
CA THR A 62 30.56 -24.50 2.61
C THR A 62 31.87 -23.80 2.93
N GLY A 63 31.83 -22.68 3.66
CA GLY A 63 33.01 -21.91 4.03
C GLY A 63 32.70 -20.74 4.95
N ARG A 64 33.74 -19.98 5.28
CA ARG A 64 33.66 -18.75 6.10
C ARG A 64 34.66 -17.71 5.64
N ASN A 65 34.50 -16.46 6.04
CA ASN A 65 35.55 -15.45 5.87
C ASN A 65 36.64 -15.62 6.95
N ALA A 66 37.77 -14.94 6.77
CA ALA A 66 38.89 -15.02 7.70
C ALA A 66 38.51 -14.55 9.13
N GLU A 67 37.61 -13.58 9.23
CA GLU A 67 37.14 -13.00 10.49
C GLU A 67 35.99 -13.78 11.14
N GLN A 68 35.48 -14.84 10.49
CA GLN A 68 34.36 -15.67 10.97
C GLN A 68 33.05 -14.92 11.21
N SER A 69 32.91 -13.73 10.61
CA SER A 69 31.71 -12.91 10.70
C SER A 69 30.68 -13.24 9.60
N TRP A 70 31.09 -13.93 8.55
CA TRP A 70 30.24 -14.33 7.43
C TRP A 70 30.39 -15.82 7.13
N TRP A 71 29.26 -16.49 6.90
CA TRP A 71 29.20 -17.87 6.45
C TRP A 71 28.94 -17.92 4.95
N GLN A 72 29.71 -18.73 4.23
CA GLN A 72 29.40 -19.08 2.85
C GLN A 72 28.44 -20.26 2.85
N VAL A 73 27.32 -20.11 2.15
CA VAL A 73 26.25 -21.09 2.04
C VAL A 73 26.06 -21.51 0.59
N SER A 74 25.58 -22.74 0.38
CA SER A 74 25.12 -23.17 -0.94
C SER A 74 23.67 -22.74 -1.15
N LEU A 75 23.40 -21.99 -2.22
CA LEU A 75 22.06 -21.65 -2.68
C LEU A 75 21.38 -22.83 -3.39
N ALA A 76 20.09 -22.70 -3.69
CA ALA A 76 19.28 -23.77 -4.30
C ALA A 76 19.76 -24.19 -5.70
N ASP A 77 20.43 -23.28 -6.42
CA ASP A 77 21.07 -23.51 -7.71
C ASP A 77 22.53 -24.00 -7.58
N ASN A 78 22.99 -24.31 -6.37
CA ASN A 78 24.36 -24.67 -6.00
C ASN A 78 25.38 -23.55 -6.19
N THR A 79 24.95 -22.28 -6.32
CA THR A 79 25.88 -21.15 -6.31
C THR A 79 26.24 -20.74 -4.88
N PRO A 80 27.47 -20.24 -4.64
CA PRO A 80 27.86 -19.78 -3.32
C PRO A 80 27.23 -18.41 -3.00
N GLY A 81 26.70 -18.27 -1.79
CA GLY A 81 26.24 -17.00 -1.23
C GLY A 81 26.84 -16.75 0.15
N TRP A 82 26.82 -15.51 0.61
CA TRP A 82 27.38 -15.11 1.90
C TRP A 82 26.31 -14.52 2.80
N ILE A 83 26.18 -15.05 4.02
CA ILE A 83 25.20 -14.61 5.02
C ILE A 83 25.91 -14.17 6.30
N PHE A 84 25.42 -13.09 6.91
CA PHE A 84 26.03 -12.52 8.10
C PHE A 84 25.78 -13.42 9.32
N GLY A 85 26.85 -13.81 10.00
CA GLY A 85 26.82 -14.84 11.04
C GLY A 85 25.98 -14.46 12.25
N GLU A 86 25.89 -13.17 12.60
CA GLU A 86 25.11 -12.71 13.77
C GLU A 86 23.59 -12.82 13.54
N LEU A 87 23.13 -12.97 12.29
CA LEU A 87 21.71 -13.06 11.96
C LEU A 87 21.22 -14.51 11.82
N VAL A 88 22.12 -15.49 12.00
CA VAL A 88 21.82 -16.92 11.82
C VAL A 88 22.36 -17.75 12.98
N GLN A 89 21.74 -18.92 13.19
CA GLN A 89 22.21 -19.92 14.14
C GLN A 89 23.03 -20.96 13.38
N LEU A 90 24.31 -21.11 13.73
CA LEU A 90 25.14 -22.21 13.24
C LEU A 90 24.85 -23.47 14.07
N SER A 91 24.58 -24.59 13.40
CA SER A 91 24.53 -25.92 14.02
C SER A 91 25.54 -26.86 13.39
N GLY A 92 26.02 -27.83 14.18
CA GLY A 92 27.17 -28.67 13.83
C GLY A 92 28.50 -28.08 14.33
N SER A 93 29.60 -28.71 13.95
CA SER A 93 30.94 -28.25 14.34
C SER A 93 31.40 -27.11 13.43
N SER A 94 31.85 -26.00 14.02
CA SER A 94 32.59 -24.97 13.29
C SER A 94 34.04 -25.38 13.02
N ASP A 95 34.55 -26.40 13.73
CA ASP A 95 35.89 -26.93 13.56
C ASP A 95 36.00 -27.61 12.18
N GLY A 96 36.82 -27.02 11.31
CA GLY A 96 37.08 -27.54 9.96
C GLY A 96 36.35 -26.82 8.83
N ILE A 97 35.54 -25.78 9.11
CA ILE A 97 34.97 -24.94 8.03
C ILE A 97 36.11 -24.15 7.36
N PRO A 98 36.36 -24.36 6.05
CA PRO A 98 37.47 -23.72 5.35
C PRO A 98 37.22 -22.21 5.19
N VAL A 99 38.30 -21.43 5.16
CA VAL A 99 38.22 -20.03 4.72
C VAL A 99 37.99 -20.03 3.21
N ALA A 100 36.84 -19.52 2.79
CA ALA A 100 36.49 -19.41 1.38
C ALA A 100 37.07 -18.12 0.79
N GLU A 101 37.57 -18.22 -0.44
CA GLU A 101 38.05 -17.05 -1.18
C GLU A 101 36.85 -16.17 -1.55
N ALA A 102 36.88 -14.91 -1.09
CA ALA A 102 35.86 -13.94 -1.41
C ALA A 102 36.11 -13.35 -2.80
N PRO A 103 35.07 -13.05 -3.59
CA PRO A 103 35.24 -12.26 -4.81
C PRO A 103 35.84 -10.89 -4.48
N PRO A 104 36.59 -10.27 -5.39
CA PRO A 104 37.11 -8.92 -5.18
C PRO A 104 35.95 -7.97 -4.86
N PRO A 105 36.13 -7.03 -3.90
CA PRO A 105 35.08 -6.08 -3.58
C PRO A 105 34.70 -5.32 -4.85
N PRO A 106 33.41 -5.06 -5.08
CA PRO A 106 33.00 -4.22 -6.19
C PRO A 106 33.70 -2.85 -6.09
N PRO A 107 34.02 -2.20 -7.22
CA PRO A 107 34.62 -0.88 -7.18
C PRO A 107 33.75 0.05 -6.34
N THR A 108 34.34 0.65 -5.31
CA THR A 108 33.70 1.71 -4.54
C THR A 108 33.19 2.75 -5.53
N ALA A 109 31.89 3.07 -5.50
CA ALA A 109 31.34 4.10 -6.36
C ALA A 109 32.12 5.40 -6.15
N THR A 110 32.63 5.98 -7.24
CA THR A 110 33.30 7.28 -7.25
C THR A 110 32.28 8.36 -6.83
N PRO A 111 32.65 9.40 -6.07
CA PRO A 111 31.76 10.49 -5.60
C PRO A 111 30.96 11.22 -6.70
N GLN A 112 31.27 11.00 -7.98
CA GLN A 112 30.56 11.60 -9.10
C GLN A 112 29.16 11.00 -9.31
N ALA A 113 28.94 9.72 -8.99
CA ALA A 113 27.60 9.12 -9.05
C ALA A 113 26.68 9.60 -7.92
N GLU A 114 27.25 10.10 -6.83
CA GLU A 114 26.52 10.66 -5.68
C GLU A 114 26.08 12.10 -5.97
N ALA A 115 26.93 12.92 -6.61
CA ALA A 115 26.54 14.28 -7.04
C ALA A 115 25.52 14.29 -8.20
N GLU A 116 25.59 13.33 -9.13
CA GLU A 116 24.58 13.19 -10.20
C GLU A 116 23.27 12.58 -9.68
N ALA A 117 23.32 11.76 -8.63
CA ALA A 117 22.12 11.26 -7.95
C ALA A 117 21.49 12.31 -7.02
N GLU A 118 22.28 13.16 -6.35
CA GLU A 118 21.77 14.29 -5.57
C GLU A 118 21.11 15.35 -6.45
N ALA A 119 21.72 15.73 -7.58
CA ALA A 119 21.12 16.69 -8.51
C ALA A 119 19.82 16.16 -9.14
N LYS A 120 19.76 14.86 -9.41
CA LYS A 120 18.55 14.23 -9.96
C LYS A 120 17.47 14.01 -8.89
N ALA A 121 17.87 13.78 -7.63
CA ALA A 121 16.96 13.69 -6.50
C ALA A 121 16.37 15.07 -6.15
N GLU A 122 17.13 16.16 -6.23
CA GLU A 122 16.58 17.52 -6.06
C GLU A 122 15.58 17.88 -7.18
N GLU A 123 15.83 17.46 -8.43
CA GLU A 123 14.91 17.70 -9.55
C GLU A 123 13.65 16.80 -9.49
N GLU A 124 13.74 15.57 -8.97
CA GLU A 124 12.58 14.71 -8.67
C GLU A 124 11.80 15.17 -7.42
N GLU A 125 12.47 15.71 -6.40
CA GLU A 125 11.83 16.23 -5.18
C GLU A 125 11.10 17.56 -5.44
N GLU A 126 11.59 18.41 -6.34
CA GLU A 126 10.87 19.61 -6.80
C GLU A 126 9.64 19.25 -7.67
N ALA A 127 9.69 18.15 -8.42
CA ALA A 127 8.56 17.65 -9.21
C ALA A 127 7.48 16.92 -8.37
N GLU A 128 7.80 16.50 -7.13
CA GLU A 128 6.87 15.85 -6.20
C GLU A 128 6.24 16.81 -5.17
N GLN A 129 6.67 18.08 -5.10
CA GLN A 129 6.03 19.03 -4.20
C GLN A 129 4.55 19.23 -4.59
N PRO A 130 3.60 19.02 -3.66
CA PRO A 130 2.20 19.30 -3.95
C PRO A 130 2.05 20.78 -4.33
N PRO A 131 1.12 21.10 -5.26
CA PRO A 131 0.94 22.47 -5.71
C PRO A 131 0.71 23.38 -4.50
N SER A 132 1.33 24.57 -4.53
CA SER A 132 1.08 25.58 -3.53
C SER A 132 -0.42 25.94 -3.49
N PRO A 133 -0.94 26.48 -2.36
CA PRO A 133 -2.34 26.89 -2.29
C PRO A 133 -2.77 27.86 -3.41
N GLU A 134 -1.86 28.74 -3.85
CA GLU A 134 -2.11 29.70 -4.94
C GLU A 134 -2.21 29.00 -6.30
N GLU A 135 -1.35 28.02 -6.58
CA GLU A 135 -1.41 27.22 -7.81
C GLU A 135 -2.65 26.36 -7.84
N LEU A 136 -3.00 25.73 -6.72
CA LEU A 136 -4.21 24.92 -6.60
C LEU A 136 -5.47 25.77 -6.75
N GLU A 137 -5.48 26.97 -6.16
CA GLU A 137 -6.54 27.95 -6.38
C GLU A 137 -6.65 28.31 -7.88
N GLY A 138 -5.54 28.59 -8.55
CA GLY A 138 -5.52 28.84 -10.00
C GLY A 138 -6.12 27.70 -10.82
N GLN A 139 -5.85 26.45 -10.45
CA GLN A 139 -6.38 25.26 -11.12
C GLN A 139 -7.87 25.01 -10.86
N LEU A 140 -8.37 25.39 -9.68
CA LEU A 140 -9.76 25.15 -9.25
C LEU A 140 -10.73 26.27 -9.69
N ARG A 141 -10.24 27.37 -10.25
CA ARG A 141 -11.08 28.47 -10.73
C ARG A 141 -11.85 28.10 -12.00
N CYS A 142 -13.17 28.25 -11.91
CA CYS A 142 -14.15 28.04 -12.97
C CYS A 142 -14.64 29.36 -13.62
N GLY A 143 -14.08 30.50 -13.21
CA GLY A 143 -14.49 31.83 -13.69
C GLY A 143 -15.83 32.34 -13.15
N GLN A 144 -16.33 31.77 -12.05
CA GLN A 144 -17.51 32.22 -11.29
C GLN A 144 -17.10 32.48 -9.83
N ASP A 145 -17.97 33.12 -9.03
CA ASP A 145 -17.69 33.36 -7.61
C ASP A 145 -17.51 32.03 -6.85
N PHE A 146 -18.38 31.05 -7.14
CA PHE A 146 -18.31 29.70 -6.59
C PHE A 146 -18.07 28.64 -7.67
N CYS A 147 -17.12 27.75 -7.38
CA CYS A 147 -16.77 26.62 -8.24
C CYS A 147 -17.04 25.30 -7.54
N VAL A 148 -17.41 24.26 -8.30
CA VAL A 148 -17.58 22.91 -7.77
C VAL A 148 -16.22 22.23 -7.74
N THR A 149 -15.58 22.22 -6.58
CA THR A 149 -14.21 21.68 -6.44
C THR A 149 -14.18 20.22 -6.03
N TYR A 150 -15.32 19.68 -5.58
CA TYR A 150 -15.46 18.29 -5.22
C TYR A 150 -16.90 17.83 -5.41
N GLN A 151 -17.09 16.66 -6.01
CA GLN A 151 -18.38 16.00 -6.10
C GLN A 151 -18.19 14.49 -6.16
N THR A 152 -18.89 13.73 -5.32
CA THR A 152 -18.86 12.26 -5.37
C THR A 152 -20.15 11.65 -4.85
N MET A 153 -20.40 10.40 -5.26
CA MET A 153 -21.29 9.49 -4.54
C MET A 153 -20.63 9.03 -3.23
N LEU A 154 -21.42 8.86 -2.16
CA LEU A 154 -20.96 8.20 -0.96
C LEU A 154 -20.90 6.68 -1.18
N PRO A 155 -19.80 6.02 -0.77
CA PRO A 155 -19.74 4.57 -0.80
C PRO A 155 -20.75 3.94 0.16
N ILE A 156 -21.16 2.70 -0.15
CA ILE A 156 -22.24 2.01 0.57
C ILE A 156 -22.01 1.94 2.09
N TRP A 157 -20.76 1.80 2.53
CA TRP A 157 -20.42 1.71 3.96
C TRP A 157 -20.52 3.06 4.70
N GLU A 158 -20.31 4.18 4.01
CA GLU A 158 -20.55 5.52 4.58
C GLU A 158 -22.03 5.91 4.49
N ASN A 159 -22.75 5.41 3.48
CA ASN A 159 -24.16 5.72 3.30
C ASN A 159 -25.08 4.99 4.30
N GLY A 160 -24.58 3.99 5.01
CA GLY A 160 -25.38 3.14 5.91
C GLY A 160 -26.05 1.95 5.20
N GLY A 161 -25.52 1.52 4.06
CA GLY A 161 -26.04 0.37 3.30
C GLY A 161 -27.24 0.70 2.40
N CYS A 162 -27.92 -0.35 1.92
CA CYS A 162 -29.13 -0.22 1.09
C CYS A 162 -30.40 0.19 1.86
N ILE A 163 -30.29 0.49 3.16
CA ILE A 163 -31.32 1.14 3.98
C ILE A 163 -30.87 2.54 4.43
N GLY A 164 -29.81 3.02 3.80
CA GLY A 164 -29.06 4.21 4.16
C GLY A 164 -29.77 5.52 3.82
N ASN A 165 -29.02 6.60 3.87
CA ASN A 165 -29.56 7.91 3.57
C ASN A 165 -29.72 8.14 2.05
N HIS A 166 -30.39 9.22 1.69
CA HIS A 166 -30.60 9.70 0.33
C HIS A 166 -30.40 11.21 0.30
N SER A 167 -29.26 11.66 0.80
CA SER A 167 -28.97 13.08 1.01
C SER A 167 -27.81 13.54 0.15
N ILE A 168 -27.85 14.79 -0.25
CA ILE A 168 -26.70 15.52 -0.77
C ILE A 168 -26.12 16.32 0.38
N TYR A 169 -24.93 15.95 0.83
CA TYR A 169 -24.17 16.68 1.83
C TYR A 169 -23.36 17.76 1.15
N VAL A 170 -23.66 19.01 1.47
CA VAL A 170 -23.07 20.19 0.85
C VAL A 170 -22.05 20.79 1.82
N THR A 171 -20.87 21.11 1.30
CA THR A 171 -19.85 21.91 1.99
C THR A 171 -19.61 23.19 1.21
N VAL A 172 -19.49 24.31 1.91
CA VAL A 172 -19.23 25.63 1.34
C VAL A 172 -17.97 26.19 1.99
N LEU A 173 -16.97 26.49 1.16
CA LEU A 173 -15.67 26.98 1.57
C LEU A 173 -15.35 28.33 0.92
N GLN A 174 -14.43 29.09 1.52
CA GLN A 174 -13.89 30.32 0.96
C GLN A 174 -12.37 30.44 1.17
N GLY A 175 -11.70 31.22 0.31
CA GLY A 175 -10.27 31.51 0.38
C GLY A 175 -9.40 30.42 -0.27
N PRO A 176 -8.06 30.49 -0.15
CA PRO A 176 -7.18 29.49 -0.74
C PRO A 176 -7.37 28.11 -0.11
N PRO A 177 -7.19 27.00 -0.86
CA PRO A 177 -7.21 25.64 -0.32
C PRO A 177 -6.30 25.48 0.92
N PRO A 178 -6.72 24.75 1.97
CA PRO A 178 -7.90 23.89 2.03
C PRO A 178 -9.23 24.63 2.21
N GLY A 179 -9.23 25.96 2.27
CA GLY A 179 -10.43 26.79 2.44
C GLY A 179 -10.89 26.90 3.89
N THR A 180 -11.74 27.88 4.15
CA THR A 180 -12.42 28.07 5.43
C THR A 180 -13.93 27.92 5.25
N PRO A 181 -14.66 27.27 6.19
CA PRO A 181 -16.11 27.13 6.07
C PRO A 181 -16.83 28.47 6.00
N MET A 182 -17.83 28.57 5.11
CA MET A 182 -18.62 29.79 4.89
C MET A 182 -20.11 29.53 5.16
N ASP A 183 -20.63 30.14 6.22
CA ASP A 183 -22.05 30.07 6.62
C ASP A 183 -22.92 31.09 5.87
N GLY A 184 -24.23 30.87 5.88
CA GLY A 184 -25.21 31.81 5.32
C GLY A 184 -25.24 31.83 3.79
N VAL A 185 -24.59 30.88 3.12
CA VAL A 185 -24.63 30.77 1.66
C VAL A 185 -25.83 29.93 1.28
N VAL A 186 -26.70 30.48 0.43
CA VAL A 186 -27.91 29.80 -0.05
C VAL A 186 -27.58 28.97 -1.28
N ILE A 187 -27.80 27.67 -1.16
CA ILE A 187 -27.65 26.65 -2.22
C ILE A 187 -29.04 26.19 -2.62
N GLY A 188 -29.26 25.98 -3.91
CA GLY A 188 -30.52 25.40 -4.37
C GLY A 188 -30.41 24.79 -5.75
N ASP A 189 -31.49 24.15 -6.17
CA ASP A 189 -31.61 23.62 -7.52
C ASP A 189 -31.88 24.73 -8.54
N THR A 190 -31.66 24.40 -9.81
CA THR A 190 -31.80 25.34 -10.94
C THR A 190 -33.24 25.78 -11.17
N PHE A 191 -34.22 25.04 -10.65
CA PHE A 191 -35.65 25.33 -10.79
C PHE A 191 -36.28 26.02 -9.57
N ASN A 192 -35.50 26.30 -8.52
CA ASN A 192 -35.95 26.91 -7.27
C ASN A 192 -37.03 26.10 -6.53
N ASN A 193 -37.02 24.78 -6.66
CA ASN A 193 -37.88 23.91 -5.86
C ASN A 193 -37.33 23.72 -4.44
N ILE A 194 -36.01 23.85 -4.26
CA ILE A 194 -35.36 23.71 -2.97
C ILE A 194 -34.27 24.75 -2.77
N GLU A 195 -34.19 25.25 -1.53
CA GLU A 195 -33.11 26.10 -1.07
C GLU A 195 -32.76 25.78 0.37
N VAL A 196 -31.47 25.72 0.67
CA VAL A 196 -30.91 25.53 2.00
C VAL A 196 -29.77 26.52 2.22
N ALA A 197 -29.53 26.92 3.46
CA ALA A 197 -28.38 27.74 3.81
C ALA A 197 -27.29 26.89 4.45
N SER A 198 -26.02 27.17 4.15
CA SER A 198 -24.89 26.61 4.90
C SER A 198 -24.87 27.14 6.34
N GLY A 199 -24.40 26.31 7.27
CA GLY A 199 -24.28 26.64 8.70
C GLY A 199 -25.26 25.86 9.58
N ASP A 200 -26.44 25.50 9.05
CA ASP A 200 -27.49 24.83 9.83
C ASP A 200 -27.12 23.40 10.24
N LYS A 201 -26.14 22.78 9.57
CA LYS A 201 -25.64 21.43 9.84
C LYS A 201 -24.22 21.43 10.41
N GLY A 202 -23.73 22.59 10.83
CA GLY A 202 -22.34 22.85 11.21
C GLY A 202 -21.68 23.88 10.28
N PRO A 203 -20.47 24.35 10.63
CA PRO A 203 -19.80 25.40 9.87
C PRO A 203 -19.61 25.03 8.40
N GLY A 204 -20.11 25.86 7.51
CA GLY A 204 -20.08 25.73 6.06
C GLY A 204 -20.89 24.56 5.51
N THR A 205 -21.67 23.84 6.32
CA THR A 205 -22.36 22.62 5.86
C THR A 205 -23.87 22.83 5.71
N ALA A 206 -24.44 22.16 4.71
CA ALA A 206 -25.87 22.03 4.51
C ALA A 206 -26.21 20.61 4.04
N GLU A 207 -27.48 20.26 4.08
CA GLU A 207 -27.98 18.96 3.66
C GLU A 207 -29.25 19.13 2.84
N VAL A 208 -29.30 18.48 1.68
CA VAL A 208 -30.46 18.48 0.78
C VAL A 208 -30.97 17.05 0.61
N THR A 209 -32.26 16.84 0.81
CA THR A 209 -32.88 15.52 0.61
C THR A 209 -33.09 15.24 -0.89
N LEU A 210 -32.64 14.08 -1.38
CA LEU A 210 -32.69 13.66 -2.78
C LEU A 210 -33.83 12.69 -3.10
N TRP A 211 -34.48 12.09 -2.10
CA TRP A 211 -35.43 10.98 -2.24
C TRP A 211 -36.30 11.00 -3.51
N MET A 212 -36.22 9.93 -4.30
CA MET A 212 -36.95 9.74 -5.57
C MET A 212 -36.86 10.94 -6.52
N ASN A 213 -35.68 11.55 -6.59
CA ASN A 213 -35.45 12.75 -7.39
C ASN A 213 -34.10 12.71 -8.10
N SER A 214 -33.97 13.60 -9.07
CA SER A 214 -32.71 13.93 -9.73
C SER A 214 -32.58 15.45 -9.77
N MET A 215 -31.45 15.99 -9.33
CA MET A 215 -31.23 17.43 -9.28
C MET A 215 -29.75 17.78 -9.40
N SER A 216 -29.47 18.95 -9.96
CA SER A 216 -28.21 19.67 -9.83
C SER A 216 -28.37 20.77 -8.77
N LEU A 217 -27.26 21.18 -8.16
CA LEU A 217 -27.22 22.27 -7.19
C LEU A 217 -26.28 23.37 -7.66
N LYS A 218 -26.56 24.59 -7.22
CA LYS A 218 -25.67 25.75 -7.36
C LYS A 218 -25.82 26.71 -6.20
N VAL A 219 -24.79 27.52 -5.96
CA VAL A 219 -24.89 28.67 -5.08
C VAL A 219 -25.69 29.77 -5.77
N LYS A 220 -26.56 30.44 -5.01
CA LYS A 220 -27.45 31.49 -5.53
C LYS A 220 -27.12 32.86 -4.96
N ARG A 221 -26.99 32.93 -3.63
CA ARG A 221 -26.85 34.19 -2.89
C ARG A 221 -26.36 33.95 -1.47
N HIS A 222 -25.90 35.00 -0.81
CA HIS A 222 -25.81 35.04 0.63
C HIS A 222 -27.20 35.28 1.24
N ILE A 223 -27.40 34.90 2.50
CA ILE A 223 -28.70 34.99 3.19
C ILE A 223 -29.17 36.44 3.39
N ASP A 224 -28.27 37.42 3.29
CA ASP A 224 -28.59 38.85 3.25
C ASP A 224 -29.18 39.31 1.90
N GLY A 225 -29.24 38.44 0.90
CA GLY A 225 -29.77 38.71 -0.44
C GLY A 225 -28.71 39.07 -1.48
N THR A 226 -27.44 39.19 -1.11
CA THR A 226 -26.35 39.45 -2.05
C THR A 226 -26.20 38.30 -3.04
N PRO A 227 -26.38 38.51 -4.35
CA PRO A 227 -26.32 37.42 -5.33
C PRO A 227 -24.87 36.95 -5.56
N PHE A 228 -24.73 35.67 -5.90
CA PHE A 228 -23.46 35.07 -6.34
C PHE A 228 -23.64 34.41 -7.71
N THR A 229 -22.56 34.40 -8.48
CA THR A 229 -22.41 33.51 -9.64
C THR A 229 -21.85 32.16 -9.19
N SER A 230 -22.24 31.09 -9.86
CA SER A 230 -21.88 29.73 -9.44
C SER A 230 -21.87 28.79 -10.62
N GLU A 231 -20.84 27.95 -10.68
CA GLU A 231 -20.91 26.70 -11.41
C GLU A 231 -22.06 25.83 -10.87
N GLU A 232 -22.64 25.04 -11.77
CA GLU A 232 -23.68 24.09 -11.44
C GLU A 232 -23.07 22.70 -11.31
N SER A 233 -23.42 21.98 -10.24
CA SER A 233 -22.94 20.62 -10.03
C SER A 233 -23.41 19.69 -11.15
N PHE A 234 -22.72 18.56 -11.34
CA PHE A 234 -23.33 17.47 -12.10
C PHE A 234 -24.61 16.99 -11.39
N SER A 235 -25.51 16.38 -12.16
CA SER A 235 -26.78 15.89 -11.63
C SER A 235 -26.56 14.76 -10.62
N PHE A 236 -27.17 14.91 -9.45
CA PHE A 236 -27.36 13.87 -8.45
C PHE A 236 -28.67 13.13 -8.76
N THR A 237 -28.74 11.83 -8.46
CA THR A 237 -29.97 11.06 -8.66
C THR A 237 -30.10 9.96 -7.62
N SER A 238 -31.32 9.73 -7.13
CA SER A 238 -31.64 8.52 -6.37
C SER A 238 -32.22 7.42 -7.25
N HIS A 239 -32.33 7.61 -8.56
CA HIS A 239 -32.84 6.59 -9.49
C HIS A 239 -31.68 5.69 -9.91
N ASP A 240 -31.68 4.45 -9.44
CA ASP A 240 -30.57 3.52 -9.63
C ASP A 240 -30.27 3.25 -11.11
N GLU A 241 -31.29 3.26 -11.96
CA GLU A 241 -31.18 3.08 -13.40
C GLU A 241 -30.43 4.20 -14.12
N LEU A 242 -30.35 5.39 -13.52
CA LEU A 242 -29.65 6.55 -14.08
C LEU A 242 -28.19 6.65 -13.61
N ILE A 243 -27.79 5.82 -12.65
CA ILE A 243 -26.42 5.83 -12.11
C ILE A 243 -25.59 4.84 -12.93
N PRO A 244 -24.43 5.24 -13.49
CA PRO A 244 -23.58 4.31 -14.20
C PRO A 244 -23.16 3.14 -13.30
N ALA A 245 -23.22 1.91 -13.83
CA ALA A 245 -22.89 0.70 -13.09
C ALA A 245 -21.45 0.71 -12.55
N GLU A 246 -20.54 1.38 -13.25
CA GLU A 246 -19.15 1.60 -12.86
C GLU A 246 -19.06 2.44 -11.59
N VAL A 247 -19.89 3.49 -11.48
CA VAL A 247 -19.93 4.36 -10.28
C VAL A 247 -20.49 3.58 -9.09
N LEU A 248 -21.57 2.82 -9.28
CA LEU A 248 -22.14 1.97 -8.24
C LEU A 248 -21.13 0.91 -7.75
N ALA A 249 -20.45 0.24 -8.69
CA ALA A 249 -19.45 -0.77 -8.39
C ALA A 249 -18.26 -0.17 -7.63
N ALA A 250 -17.71 0.96 -8.11
CA ALA A 250 -16.61 1.66 -7.46
C ALA A 250 -16.94 2.09 -6.02
N ASN A 251 -18.23 2.32 -5.73
CA ASN A 251 -18.74 2.70 -4.42
C ASN A 251 -19.26 1.51 -3.59
N GLY A 252 -19.00 0.28 -4.02
CA GLY A 252 -19.30 -0.94 -3.26
C GLY A 252 -20.76 -1.39 -3.28
N TYR A 253 -21.65 -0.73 -4.01
CA TYR A 253 -23.07 -1.07 -4.04
C TYR A 253 -23.38 -2.45 -4.66
N CYS A 254 -22.40 -3.04 -5.35
CA CYS A 254 -22.49 -4.38 -5.94
C CYS A 254 -21.18 -5.17 -5.73
N ASP A 255 -20.58 -5.04 -4.55
CA ASP A 255 -19.33 -5.73 -4.17
C ASP A 255 -18.17 -5.48 -5.17
N GLY A 256 -18.11 -4.28 -5.74
CA GLY A 256 -17.06 -3.91 -6.70
C GLY A 256 -17.26 -4.42 -8.13
N SER A 257 -18.31 -5.21 -8.42
CA SER A 257 -18.53 -5.76 -9.78
C SER A 257 -19.50 -4.92 -10.60
N VAL A 258 -19.01 -4.45 -11.75
CA VAL A 258 -19.80 -3.71 -12.74
C VAL A 258 -20.89 -4.59 -13.34
N GLU A 259 -20.58 -5.85 -13.66
CA GLU A 259 -21.54 -6.81 -14.21
C GLU A 259 -22.66 -7.10 -13.23
N LYS A 260 -22.33 -7.24 -11.94
CA LYS A 260 -23.31 -7.42 -10.88
C LYS A 260 -24.21 -6.20 -10.73
N CYS A 261 -23.66 -4.97 -10.84
CA CYS A 261 -24.47 -3.76 -10.86
C CYS A 261 -25.43 -3.71 -12.06
N ARG A 262 -24.93 -3.96 -13.27
CA ARG A 262 -25.78 -3.96 -14.48
C ARG A 262 -26.91 -4.96 -14.36
N TRP A 263 -26.61 -6.17 -13.89
CA TRP A 263 -27.63 -7.19 -13.64
C TRP A 263 -28.64 -6.73 -12.58
N ALA A 264 -28.16 -6.19 -11.46
CA ALA A 264 -29.01 -5.78 -10.36
C ALA A 264 -29.93 -4.61 -10.74
N GLN A 265 -29.46 -3.64 -11.54
CA GLN A 265 -30.28 -2.55 -12.07
C GLN A 265 -31.41 -3.09 -12.96
N GLN A 266 -31.11 -4.01 -13.87
CA GLN A 266 -32.11 -4.65 -14.74
C GLN A 266 -33.16 -5.47 -13.99
N ASN A 267 -32.84 -5.92 -12.77
CA ASN A 267 -33.71 -6.76 -11.95
C ASN A 267 -34.28 -6.02 -10.72
N ASN A 268 -34.13 -4.69 -10.64
CA ASN A 268 -34.60 -3.87 -9.54
C ASN A 268 -34.10 -4.37 -8.16
N GLN A 269 -32.80 -4.65 -8.09
CA GLN A 269 -32.11 -5.21 -6.91
C GLN A 269 -31.04 -4.27 -6.32
N VAL A 270 -30.78 -3.08 -6.88
CA VAL A 270 -29.78 -2.15 -6.31
C VAL A 270 -30.47 -1.12 -5.44
N CYS A 271 -30.26 -1.20 -4.12
CA CYS A 271 -30.53 -0.22 -3.04
C CYS A 271 -31.70 0.80 -3.13
N ARG A 272 -32.64 0.70 -4.07
CA ARG A 272 -33.93 1.40 -4.19
C ARG A 272 -33.93 2.89 -3.83
N GLY A 273 -32.91 3.60 -4.29
CA GLY A 273 -32.76 5.04 -4.09
C GLY A 273 -32.12 5.49 -2.78
N HIS A 274 -31.55 4.57 -2.00
CA HIS A 274 -30.67 4.89 -0.89
C HIS A 274 -29.25 5.20 -1.40
N TYR A 275 -29.11 6.37 -2.03
CA TYR A 275 -27.83 6.92 -2.50
C TYR A 275 -27.65 8.34 -2.00
N SER A 276 -26.51 8.59 -1.36
CA SER A 276 -26.11 9.92 -0.94
C SER A 276 -24.90 10.42 -1.70
N TYR A 277 -24.71 11.73 -1.71
CA TYR A 277 -23.62 12.40 -2.41
C TYR A 277 -22.96 13.45 -1.54
N ARG A 278 -21.72 13.81 -1.86
CA ARG A 278 -21.03 14.99 -1.34
C ARG A 278 -20.80 15.96 -2.48
N VAL A 279 -20.89 17.24 -2.18
CA VAL A 279 -20.47 18.32 -3.08
C VAL A 279 -19.86 19.46 -2.28
N THR A 280 -18.78 20.05 -2.82
CA THR A 280 -18.16 21.25 -2.26
C THR A 280 -18.26 22.39 -3.26
N PHE A 281 -18.85 23.50 -2.81
CA PHE A 281 -18.79 24.78 -3.50
C PHE A 281 -17.73 25.65 -2.83
N HIS A 282 -16.72 26.05 -3.59
CA HIS A 282 -15.60 26.83 -3.08
C HIS A 282 -15.62 28.22 -3.69
N LYS A 283 -15.64 29.24 -2.83
CA LYS A 283 -15.47 30.64 -3.22
C LYS A 283 -14.00 31.01 -3.27
N PHE A 284 -13.52 31.43 -4.44
CA PHE A 284 -12.21 32.05 -4.59
C PHE A 284 -12.35 33.57 -4.60
N ASP A 285 -11.29 34.30 -4.24
CA ASP A 285 -11.31 35.77 -4.15
C ASP A 285 -10.91 36.48 -5.46
#